data_AF-A0A5J5NVR2-F1
#
_entry.id   AF-A0A5J5NVR2-F1
#
_cell.length_a   1.000
_cell.length_b   1.000
_cell.length_c   1.000
_cell.angle_alpha   90.00
_cell.angle_beta   90.00
_cell.angle_gamma   90.00
#
_symmetry.space_group_name_H-M   'P 1'
#
loop_
_entity.id
_entity.type
_entity.pdbx_description
1 polymer ?
#
loop_
_entity_poly.entity_id
_entity_poly.type
_entity_poly.pdbx_seq_one_letter_code
_entity_poly.pdbx_strand_id
1 'polypeptide(L)'
;MSSVMELTASQESHEEGKNERLDNFLNMDPTLSNTLSLSADTFLKAAMALKNQVVEVTWKGRGSGGGGLGTGIDPTVYTGLLGTAFTCLRSYEATGNRQDLLLSAEIVDTCLSVARASPRHVTFLCGRGGVYSLGAVVANYMGDHQRLEFFLNLFIEVAQEKALPVGPEEGGFGMSYDLLYGRAGFLWAALFLNKHLQGEVVPNDVLMLIVDAVLAAGRTGASDLPGCPLMYRWHGTRYWGAANGLAGILHVLLHFPLSEGDAGDVKGTLRHMMCNRFPHSGNYPSSEGNPRDKLVQWSHGATSMAITLAKASQVYPNDREFRDAAIEAGEVVWKNGLVKKVGLADGIAGNTYAFLSLYRLTGETIYKERAKAFASFLYHNKRKLAGIEHGGGFGADDGYSLFQGLAGTACLWFDMLAPHKSKFPGYEL
;
A
#
# COMPACT_ATOMS: atom_id res chain seq x y z
N MET A 1 -31.59 12.48 -32.53
CA MET A 1 -30.27 13.16 -32.47
C MET A 1 -29.80 13.09 -31.03
N SER A 2 -28.89 12.16 -30.75
CA SER A 2 -28.41 11.84 -29.40
C SER A 2 -27.09 12.57 -29.17
N SER A 3 -27.03 13.37 -28.10
CA SER A 3 -25.81 14.02 -27.62
C SER A 3 -25.01 13.01 -26.81
N VAL A 4 -23.84 12.65 -27.34
CA VAL A 4 -22.81 11.84 -26.67
C VAL A 4 -21.92 12.82 -25.92
N MET A 5 -21.86 12.66 -24.60
CA MET A 5 -21.02 13.46 -23.70
C MET A 5 -19.69 12.73 -23.51
N GLU A 6 -18.59 13.42 -23.84
CA GLU A 6 -17.22 12.90 -23.82
C GLU A 6 -16.76 12.51 -22.41
N LEU A 7 -16.27 11.27 -22.29
CA LEU A 7 -15.54 10.75 -21.14
C LEU A 7 -14.14 11.35 -21.10
N THR A 8 -13.85 12.20 -20.11
CA THR A 8 -12.48 12.60 -19.78
C THR A 8 -11.78 11.43 -19.08
N ALA A 9 -11.08 10.63 -19.88
CA ALA A 9 -10.04 9.74 -19.40
C ALA A 9 -8.94 10.59 -18.74
N SER A 10 -8.70 10.38 -17.45
CA SER A 10 -7.47 10.83 -16.82
C SER A 10 -6.33 10.06 -17.49
N GLN A 11 -5.58 10.76 -18.35
CA GLN A 11 -4.34 10.27 -18.92
C GLN A 11 -3.36 9.98 -17.80
N GLU A 12 -3.24 8.71 -17.40
CA GLU A 12 -1.98 8.19 -16.86
C GLU A 12 -0.98 8.25 -18.01
N SER A 13 -0.27 9.38 -18.09
CA SER A 13 0.79 9.57 -19.06
C SER A 13 1.84 8.49 -18.87
N HIS A 14 2.08 7.73 -19.94
CA HIS A 14 3.24 6.88 -20.15
C HIS A 14 4.55 7.62 -19.82
N GLU A 15 5.05 7.49 -18.58
CA GLU A 15 6.48 7.68 -18.26
C GLU A 15 7.14 6.31 -17.98
N GLU A 16 7.05 5.38 -18.94
CA GLU A 16 7.82 4.12 -18.93
C GLU A 16 9.32 4.33 -19.24
N GLY A 17 9.74 5.57 -19.52
CA GLY A 17 11.04 5.89 -20.11
C GLY A 17 12.19 6.27 -19.18
N LYS A 18 12.01 6.39 -17.85
CA LYS A 18 13.05 6.92 -16.94
C LYS A 18 13.48 6.02 -15.79
N ASN A 19 13.12 4.74 -15.80
CA ASN A 19 13.52 3.79 -14.75
C ASN A 19 14.80 3.02 -15.13
N GLU A 20 15.85 3.75 -15.53
CA GLU A 20 17.19 3.18 -15.75
C GLU A 20 17.85 2.85 -14.41
N ARG A 21 18.47 1.67 -14.33
CA ARG A 21 19.19 1.13 -13.16
C ARG A 21 20.26 2.13 -12.67
N LEU A 22 20.53 2.10 -11.37
CA LEU A 22 21.53 2.93 -10.70
C LEU A 22 22.95 2.37 -10.93
N ASP A 23 23.35 2.18 -12.19
CA ASP A 23 24.67 1.62 -12.52
C ASP A 23 25.83 2.57 -12.12
N ASN A 24 25.54 3.86 -11.92
CA ASN A 24 26.54 4.89 -11.61
C ASN A 24 26.71 5.24 -10.11
N PHE A 25 26.01 4.57 -9.18
CA PHE A 25 26.17 4.81 -7.73
C PHE A 25 26.84 3.67 -6.97
N LEU A 26 27.16 2.56 -7.64
CA LEU A 26 27.76 1.37 -7.03
C LEU A 26 29.26 1.50 -6.66
N ASN A 27 29.83 2.70 -6.73
CA ASN A 27 31.18 2.96 -6.21
C ASN A 27 31.23 3.18 -4.68
N MET A 28 30.18 2.82 -3.93
CA MET A 28 30.27 2.71 -2.47
C MET A 28 30.56 1.27 -2.05
N ASP A 29 31.75 1.09 -1.47
CA ASP A 29 32.22 -0.13 -0.83
C ASP A 29 31.21 -0.62 0.23
N PRO A 30 30.73 -1.88 0.18
CA PRO A 30 29.80 -2.46 1.17
C PRO A 30 30.30 -2.38 2.62
N THR A 31 31.62 -2.22 2.82
CA THR A 31 32.24 -2.06 4.14
C THR A 31 32.03 -0.68 4.78
N LEU A 32 31.59 0.34 4.02
CA LEU A 32 31.15 1.64 4.53
C LEU A 32 29.76 1.59 5.20
N SER A 33 29.03 0.48 5.13
CA SER A 33 27.68 0.35 5.70
C SER A 33 27.65 0.41 7.23
N ASN A 34 28.74 0.03 7.91
CA ASN A 34 28.83 0.09 9.37
C ASN A 34 29.07 1.53 9.89
N THR A 35 29.62 2.43 9.08
CA THR A 35 29.90 3.84 9.46
C THR A 35 28.77 4.81 9.14
N LEU A 36 27.71 4.36 8.44
CA LEU A 36 26.55 5.18 8.04
C LEU A 36 25.23 4.73 8.71
N SER A 37 25.26 3.72 9.58
CA SER A 37 24.05 3.20 10.20
C SER A 37 23.49 4.21 11.22
N LEU A 38 22.31 4.75 10.95
CA LEU A 38 21.69 5.78 11.79
C LEU A 38 21.13 5.19 13.10
N SER A 39 21.14 5.99 14.17
CA SER A 39 20.51 5.62 15.44
C SER A 39 18.98 5.78 15.35
N ALA A 40 18.25 5.14 16.27
CA ALA A 40 16.81 5.33 16.40
C ALA A 40 16.43 6.80 16.67
N ASP A 41 17.24 7.51 17.47
CA ASP A 41 17.05 8.95 17.74
C ASP A 41 17.21 9.79 16.45
N THR A 42 18.18 9.46 15.60
CA THR A 42 18.34 10.14 14.31
C THR A 42 17.15 9.88 13.39
N PHE A 43 16.65 8.64 13.32
CA PHE A 43 15.44 8.35 12.56
C PHE A 43 14.21 9.10 13.09
N LEU A 44 14.03 9.17 14.42
CA LEU A 44 12.92 9.89 15.02
C LEU A 44 12.95 11.38 14.65
N LYS A 45 14.11 12.04 14.83
CA LYS A 45 14.28 13.45 14.46
C LYS A 45 14.02 13.68 12.97
N ALA A 46 14.53 12.80 12.11
CA ALA A 46 14.34 12.86 10.68
C ALA A 46 12.87 12.68 10.26
N ALA A 47 12.16 11.73 10.89
CA ALA A 47 10.75 11.44 10.67
C ALA A 47 9.88 12.64 11.07
N MET A 48 10.11 13.20 12.25
CA MET A 48 9.39 14.39 12.72
C MET A 48 9.61 15.60 11.80
N ALA A 49 10.85 15.87 11.41
CA ALA A 49 11.17 16.96 10.49
C ALA A 49 10.48 16.79 9.14
N LEU A 50 10.51 15.57 8.58
CA LEU A 50 9.88 15.28 7.29
C LEU A 50 8.35 15.33 7.36
N LYS A 51 7.73 14.81 8.43
CA LYS A 51 6.30 14.94 8.69
C LYS A 51 5.88 16.41 8.81
N ASN A 52 6.65 17.23 9.52
CA ASN A 52 6.37 18.68 9.62
C ASN A 52 6.40 19.34 8.24
N GLN A 53 7.37 18.97 7.40
CA GLN A 53 7.46 19.47 6.02
C GLN A 53 6.27 19.02 5.17
N VAL A 54 5.85 17.75 5.27
CA VAL A 54 4.65 17.23 4.59
C VAL A 54 3.41 18.03 4.99
N VAL A 55 3.19 18.25 6.29
CA VAL A 55 2.07 19.05 6.80
C VAL A 55 2.14 20.49 6.29
N GLU A 56 3.33 21.10 6.30
CA GLU A 56 3.50 22.47 5.83
C GLU A 56 3.09 22.62 4.36
N VAL A 57 3.51 21.69 3.50
CA VAL A 57 3.21 21.76 2.06
C VAL A 57 1.76 21.36 1.76
N THR A 58 1.29 20.24 2.31
CA THR A 58 0.01 19.64 1.91
C THR A 58 -1.20 20.24 2.63
N TRP A 59 -1.02 20.75 3.85
CA TRP A 59 -2.11 21.28 4.68
C TRP A 59 -2.05 22.80 4.82
N LYS A 60 -0.93 23.36 5.33
CA LYS A 60 -0.84 24.80 5.64
C LYS A 60 -0.59 25.68 4.42
N GLY A 61 0.21 25.20 3.47
CA GLY A 61 0.52 25.88 2.22
C GLY A 61 -0.69 26.11 1.32
N ARG A 62 -1.83 25.46 1.61
CA ARG A 62 -3.11 25.67 0.93
C ARG A 62 -3.90 26.89 1.45
N GLY A 63 -3.40 27.57 2.49
CA GLY A 63 -3.90 28.84 2.99
C GLY A 63 -5.05 28.74 3.99
N SER A 64 -4.90 29.38 5.15
CA SER A 64 -5.93 29.57 6.19
C SER A 64 -7.02 30.58 5.79
N GLY A 65 -7.47 30.56 4.53
CA GLY A 65 -8.50 31.46 4.00
C GLY A 65 -9.78 30.71 3.68
N GLY A 66 -10.78 30.78 4.56
CA GLY A 66 -12.09 30.15 4.40
C GLY A 66 -12.95 30.69 3.25
N GLY A 67 -12.54 30.48 1.99
CA GLY A 67 -13.22 31.05 0.83
C GLY A 67 -13.30 30.17 -0.42
N GLY A 68 -12.98 28.88 -0.33
CA GLY A 68 -13.03 27.97 -1.48
C GLY A 68 -13.13 26.50 -1.08
N LEU A 69 -14.17 26.13 -0.33
CA LEU A 69 -14.52 24.71 -0.18
C LEU A 69 -14.88 24.16 -1.57
N GLY A 70 -14.04 23.28 -2.13
CA GLY A 70 -14.53 22.25 -3.06
C GLY A 70 -13.74 21.97 -4.33
N THR A 71 -12.79 22.80 -4.77
CA THR A 71 -12.10 22.56 -6.06
C THR A 71 -10.64 22.15 -5.85
N GLY A 72 -10.34 20.85 -5.94
CA GLY A 72 -8.97 20.34 -6.10
C GLY A 72 -8.32 19.64 -4.88
N ILE A 73 -9.09 19.27 -3.85
CA ILE A 73 -8.57 18.40 -2.77
C ILE A 73 -8.75 16.94 -3.19
N ASP A 74 -7.66 16.19 -3.26
CA ASP A 74 -7.68 14.73 -3.34
C ASP A 74 -7.84 14.17 -1.90
N PRO A 75 -8.97 13.52 -1.57
CA PRO A 75 -9.21 12.98 -0.23
C PRO A 75 -8.63 11.57 -0.02
N THR A 76 -7.87 11.03 -0.97
CA THR A 76 -7.37 9.65 -0.89
C THR A 76 -6.19 9.49 0.06
N VAL A 77 -5.98 8.26 0.56
CA VAL A 77 -4.78 7.90 1.34
C VAL A 77 -3.55 7.82 0.44
N TYR A 78 -3.72 7.37 -0.81
CA TYR A 78 -2.64 7.05 -1.73
C TYR A 78 -1.82 8.29 -2.12
N THR A 79 -2.45 9.24 -2.82
CA THR A 79 -1.84 10.49 -3.30
C THR A 79 -2.33 11.72 -2.53
N GLY A 80 -3.50 11.62 -1.93
CA GLY A 80 -4.22 12.74 -1.36
C GLY A 80 -3.85 13.15 0.06
N LEU A 81 -4.64 14.09 0.56
CA LEU A 81 -4.48 14.74 1.85
C LEU A 81 -4.70 13.78 3.02
N LEU A 82 -5.46 12.71 2.83
CA LEU A 82 -5.64 11.68 3.86
C LEU A 82 -4.34 10.90 4.12
N GLY A 83 -3.42 10.84 3.15
CA GLY A 83 -2.05 10.36 3.36
C GLY A 83 -1.27 11.21 4.37
N THR A 84 -1.50 12.54 4.40
CA THR A 84 -0.96 13.44 5.42
C THR A 84 -1.58 13.16 6.79
N ALA A 85 -2.90 12.95 6.85
CA ALA A 85 -3.57 12.57 8.11
C ALA A 85 -3.00 11.26 8.67
N PHE A 86 -2.81 10.25 7.82
CA PHE A 86 -2.20 8.98 8.19
C PHE A 86 -0.77 9.17 8.72
N THR A 87 0.02 10.01 8.08
CA THR A 87 1.40 10.32 8.54
C THR A 87 1.40 11.00 9.91
N CYS A 88 0.43 11.88 10.18
CA CYS A 88 0.25 12.48 11.51
C CYS A 88 -0.15 11.43 12.56
N LEU A 89 -1.04 10.50 12.21
CA LEU A 89 -1.39 9.37 13.08
C LEU A 89 -0.15 8.51 13.40
N ARG A 90 0.68 8.15 12.41
CA ARG A 90 1.94 7.41 12.65
C ARG A 90 2.90 8.17 13.58
N SER A 91 2.96 9.51 13.44
CA SER A 91 3.74 10.36 14.36
C SER A 91 3.22 10.28 15.80
N TYR A 92 1.90 10.35 15.98
CA TYR A 92 1.28 10.18 17.29
C TYR A 92 1.56 8.79 17.89
N GLU A 93 1.41 7.72 17.12
CA GLU A 93 1.70 6.35 17.59
C GLU A 93 3.16 6.19 18.04
N ALA A 94 4.10 6.85 17.36
CA ALA A 94 5.52 6.79 17.69
C ALA A 94 5.94 7.68 18.87
N THR A 95 5.25 8.81 19.08
CA THR A 95 5.73 9.88 20.00
C THR A 95 4.78 10.21 21.14
N GLY A 96 3.51 9.81 21.05
CA GLY A 96 2.44 10.24 21.95
C GLY A 96 2.01 11.71 21.78
N ASN A 97 2.49 12.42 20.73
CA ASN A 97 2.19 13.83 20.52
C ASN A 97 0.71 14.06 20.16
N ARG A 98 -0.08 14.51 21.14
CA ARG A 98 -1.52 14.77 20.98
C ARG A 98 -1.84 15.81 19.91
N GLN A 99 -0.95 16.76 19.63
CA GLN A 99 -1.18 17.75 18.58
C GLN A 99 -1.19 17.13 17.18
N ASP A 100 -0.35 16.12 16.94
CA ASP A 100 -0.37 15.40 15.66
C ASP A 100 -1.66 14.56 15.51
N LEU A 101 -2.20 14.01 16.60
CA LEU A 101 -3.50 13.33 16.60
C LEU A 101 -4.65 14.29 16.27
N LEU A 102 -4.69 15.46 16.92
CA LEU A 102 -5.71 16.49 16.64
C LEU A 102 -5.65 16.96 15.19
N LEU A 103 -4.43 17.22 14.68
CA LEU A 103 -4.24 17.58 13.28
C LEU A 103 -4.70 16.48 12.32
N SER A 104 -4.43 15.20 12.65
CA SER A 104 -4.95 14.07 11.87
C SER A 104 -6.48 14.12 11.78
N ALA A 105 -7.17 14.38 12.90
CA ALA A 105 -8.63 14.49 12.95
C ALA A 105 -9.17 15.68 12.12
N GLU A 106 -8.55 16.86 12.20
CA GLU A 106 -8.93 18.03 11.40
C GLU A 106 -8.82 17.76 9.89
N ILE A 107 -7.74 17.10 9.48
CA ILE A 107 -7.51 16.72 8.09
C ILE A 107 -8.56 15.70 7.63
N VAL A 108 -8.85 14.69 8.46
CA VAL A 108 -9.91 13.69 8.17
C VAL A 108 -11.27 14.38 7.95
N ASP A 109 -11.64 15.36 8.78
CA ASP A 109 -12.91 16.09 8.63
C ASP A 109 -12.98 16.86 7.31
N THR A 110 -11.86 17.42 6.89
CA THR A 110 -11.76 18.09 5.59
C THR A 110 -11.91 17.10 4.44
N CYS A 111 -11.21 15.96 4.50
CA CYS A 111 -11.34 14.89 3.50
C CYS A 111 -12.78 14.34 3.44
N LEU A 112 -13.45 14.20 4.59
CA LEU A 112 -14.85 13.78 4.66
C LEU A 112 -15.80 14.73 3.92
N SER A 113 -15.60 16.04 4.06
CA SER A 113 -16.44 17.04 3.37
C SER A 113 -16.37 16.91 1.85
N VAL A 114 -15.20 16.54 1.31
CA VAL A 114 -14.93 16.39 -0.12
C VAL A 114 -15.34 15.01 -0.63
N ALA A 115 -15.06 13.96 0.13
CA ALA A 115 -15.33 12.57 -0.24
C ALA A 115 -16.85 12.29 -0.41
N ARG A 116 -17.71 13.01 0.32
CA ARG A 116 -19.17 12.95 0.13
C ARG A 116 -19.62 13.48 -1.23
N ALA A 117 -18.85 14.36 -1.86
CA ALA A 117 -19.17 14.95 -3.16
C ALA A 117 -18.69 14.11 -4.36
N SER A 118 -17.84 13.09 -4.15
CA SER A 118 -17.29 12.22 -5.21
C SER A 118 -17.34 10.74 -4.81
N PRO A 119 -18.38 9.98 -5.23
CA PRO A 119 -18.64 8.63 -4.73
C PRO A 119 -17.79 7.53 -5.39
N ARG A 120 -16.73 7.87 -6.13
CA ARG A 120 -16.19 6.99 -7.19
C ARG A 120 -15.59 5.66 -6.70
N HIS A 121 -14.97 5.62 -5.52
CA HIS A 121 -14.27 4.44 -5.01
C HIS A 121 -14.54 4.18 -3.53
N VAL A 122 -14.46 2.91 -3.14
CA VAL A 122 -14.82 2.41 -1.79
C VAL A 122 -13.64 1.87 -1.00
N THR A 123 -12.44 1.84 -1.59
CA THR A 123 -11.25 1.21 -0.99
C THR A 123 -10.60 2.05 0.10
N PHE A 124 -9.69 1.44 0.87
CA PHE A 124 -8.84 2.16 1.81
C PHE A 124 -7.95 3.20 1.10
N LEU A 125 -7.27 2.80 0.03
CA LEU A 125 -6.20 3.61 -0.55
C LEU A 125 -6.72 4.77 -1.41
N CYS A 126 -7.73 4.52 -2.23
CA CYS A 126 -8.19 5.46 -3.25
C CYS A 126 -9.67 5.84 -3.11
N GLY A 127 -10.32 5.49 -1.99
CA GLY A 127 -11.77 5.65 -1.84
C GLY A 127 -12.23 6.11 -0.47
N ARG A 128 -13.57 6.19 -0.34
CA ARG A 128 -14.27 6.60 0.88
C ARG A 128 -14.02 5.65 2.05
N GLY A 129 -13.74 4.37 1.77
CA GLY A 129 -13.36 3.39 2.79
C GLY A 129 -12.14 3.85 3.60
N GLY A 130 -11.17 4.51 2.97
CA GLY A 130 -10.01 5.10 3.65
C GLY A 130 -10.40 6.22 4.61
N VAL A 131 -11.22 7.16 4.15
CA VAL A 131 -11.68 8.30 4.95
C VAL A 131 -12.43 7.80 6.19
N TYR A 132 -13.36 6.86 6.01
CA TYR A 132 -14.21 6.39 7.09
C TYR A 132 -13.44 5.51 8.07
N SER A 133 -12.63 4.59 7.57
CA SER A 133 -11.85 3.70 8.44
C SER A 133 -10.76 4.46 9.21
N LEU A 134 -10.03 5.37 8.58
CA LEU A 134 -9.04 6.20 9.28
C LEU A 134 -9.71 7.13 10.28
N GLY A 135 -10.85 7.73 9.92
CA GLY A 135 -11.61 8.59 10.83
C GLY A 135 -12.11 7.87 12.07
N ALA A 136 -12.60 6.64 11.93
CA ALA A 136 -12.98 5.79 13.05
C ALA A 136 -11.77 5.49 13.97
N VAL A 137 -10.62 5.10 13.39
CA VAL A 137 -9.41 4.81 14.18
C VAL A 137 -8.89 6.05 14.91
N VAL A 138 -8.86 7.21 14.25
CA VAL A 138 -8.46 8.48 14.88
C VAL A 138 -9.43 8.86 16.01
N ALA A 139 -10.75 8.75 15.79
CA ALA A 139 -11.75 9.01 16.82
C ALA A 139 -11.59 8.07 18.04
N ASN A 140 -11.28 6.80 17.80
CA ASN A 140 -10.97 5.83 18.86
C ASN A 140 -9.75 6.26 19.70
N TYR A 141 -8.65 6.70 19.07
CA TYR A 141 -7.48 7.22 19.79
C TYR A 141 -7.76 8.51 20.57
N MET A 142 -8.73 9.31 20.12
CA MET A 142 -9.19 10.51 20.82
C MET A 142 -10.13 10.19 22.00
N GLY A 143 -10.67 8.97 22.08
CA GLY A 143 -11.73 8.63 23.03
C GLY A 143 -13.08 9.27 22.68
N ASP A 144 -13.28 9.69 21.43
CA ASP A 144 -14.53 10.29 20.97
C ASP A 144 -15.47 9.22 20.41
N HIS A 145 -16.31 8.69 21.30
CA HIS A 145 -17.25 7.62 20.96
C HIS A 145 -18.32 8.06 19.93
N GLN A 146 -18.74 9.32 19.95
CA GLN A 146 -19.75 9.81 19.00
C GLN A 146 -19.17 9.89 17.59
N ARG A 147 -17.94 10.41 17.45
CA ARG A 147 -17.26 10.44 16.14
C ARG A 147 -16.92 9.04 15.66
N LEU A 148 -16.51 8.14 16.56
CA LEU A 148 -16.26 6.74 16.22
C LEU A 148 -17.51 6.10 15.61
N GLU A 149 -18.64 6.15 16.31
CA GLU A 149 -19.91 5.57 15.83
C GLU A 149 -20.34 6.20 14.49
N PHE A 150 -20.18 7.52 14.35
CA PHE A 150 -20.47 8.22 13.10
C PHE A 150 -19.67 7.69 11.91
N PHE A 151 -18.34 7.52 12.04
CA PHE A 151 -17.52 6.99 10.96
C PHE A 151 -17.80 5.52 10.68
N LEU A 152 -18.10 4.72 11.70
CA LEU A 152 -18.50 3.34 11.53
C LEU A 152 -19.80 3.20 10.74
N ASN A 153 -20.82 4.01 11.06
CA ASN A 153 -22.08 4.02 10.32
C ASN A 153 -21.87 4.35 8.84
N LEU A 154 -21.01 5.33 8.52
CA LEU A 154 -20.65 5.64 7.13
C LEU A 154 -19.92 4.47 6.43
N PHE A 155 -19.05 3.76 7.15
CA PHE A 155 -18.37 2.59 6.58
C PHE A 155 -19.35 1.44 6.32
N ILE A 156 -20.27 1.17 7.25
CA ILE A 156 -21.30 0.14 7.10
C ILE A 156 -22.26 0.47 5.95
N GLU A 157 -22.61 1.74 5.74
CA GLU A 157 -23.39 2.17 4.56
C GLU A 157 -22.67 1.77 3.25
N VAL A 158 -21.36 1.99 3.16
CA VAL A 158 -20.57 1.56 2.00
C VAL A 158 -20.49 0.03 1.90
N ALA A 159 -20.44 -0.69 3.02
CA ALA A 159 -20.45 -2.15 3.04
C ALA A 159 -21.73 -2.77 2.45
N GLN A 160 -22.81 -2.00 2.38
CA GLN A 160 -24.09 -2.40 1.79
C GLN A 160 -24.16 -2.14 0.27
N GLU A 161 -23.11 -1.59 -0.35
CA GLU A 161 -23.03 -1.39 -1.80
C GLU A 161 -23.19 -2.72 -2.54
N LYS A 162 -24.25 -2.84 -3.34
CA LYS A 162 -24.60 -4.10 -4.04
C LYS A 162 -23.48 -4.63 -4.91
N ALA A 163 -22.62 -3.76 -5.45
CA ALA A 163 -21.50 -4.17 -6.29
C ALA A 163 -20.44 -5.01 -5.55
N LEU A 164 -20.30 -4.85 -4.23
CA LEU A 164 -19.27 -5.53 -3.44
C LEU A 164 -19.43 -7.07 -3.43
N PRO A 165 -20.58 -7.65 -3.03
CA PRO A 165 -20.74 -9.10 -2.98
C PRO A 165 -21.10 -9.74 -4.34
N VAL A 166 -21.18 -8.95 -5.41
CA VAL A 166 -21.64 -9.44 -6.72
C VAL A 166 -20.52 -10.17 -7.46
N GLY A 167 -20.82 -11.41 -7.84
CA GLY A 167 -19.92 -12.30 -8.58
C GLY A 167 -19.93 -12.08 -10.09
N PRO A 168 -19.11 -12.86 -10.83
CA PRO A 168 -19.04 -12.79 -12.29
C PRO A 168 -20.32 -13.23 -13.00
N GLU A 169 -21.08 -14.19 -12.44
CA GLU A 169 -22.33 -14.70 -13.03
C GLU A 169 -23.43 -13.63 -13.14
N GLU A 170 -23.39 -12.66 -12.24
CA GLU A 170 -24.32 -11.54 -12.14
C GLU A 170 -23.86 -10.32 -12.95
N GLY A 171 -22.81 -10.49 -13.76
CA GLY A 171 -22.33 -9.48 -14.71
C GLY A 171 -21.39 -8.43 -14.11
N GLY A 172 -20.89 -8.66 -12.87
CA GLY A 172 -19.85 -7.87 -12.18
C GLY A 172 -19.90 -6.37 -12.49
N PHE A 173 -20.57 -5.58 -11.63
CA PHE A 173 -20.92 -4.15 -11.78
C PHE A 173 -19.78 -3.13 -12.08
N GLY A 174 -18.77 -3.47 -12.89
CA GLY A 174 -17.62 -2.63 -13.25
C GLY A 174 -16.57 -2.46 -12.14
N MET A 175 -16.86 -2.87 -10.90
CA MET A 175 -15.91 -2.82 -9.79
C MET A 175 -14.79 -3.85 -10.00
N SER A 176 -13.54 -3.40 -9.91
CA SER A 176 -12.36 -4.27 -10.01
C SER A 176 -12.17 -5.11 -8.74
N TYR A 177 -11.17 -5.98 -8.74
CA TYR A 177 -10.88 -6.88 -7.61
C TYR A 177 -9.62 -6.46 -6.83
N ASP A 178 -8.84 -5.52 -7.37
CA ASP A 178 -7.54 -5.14 -6.84
C ASP A 178 -7.58 -4.33 -5.53
N LEU A 179 -6.38 -4.06 -4.99
CA LEU A 179 -6.19 -3.36 -3.73
C LEU A 179 -6.46 -1.85 -3.83
N LEU A 180 -6.09 -1.21 -4.96
CA LEU A 180 -6.24 0.24 -5.07
C LEU A 180 -7.68 0.65 -5.27
N TYR A 181 -8.41 -0.03 -6.16
CA TYR A 181 -9.75 0.42 -6.59
C TYR A 181 -10.85 -0.63 -6.42
N GLY A 182 -10.49 -1.86 -6.09
CA GLY A 182 -11.40 -3.00 -6.13
C GLY A 182 -11.82 -3.56 -4.77
N ARG A 183 -12.48 -4.72 -4.84
CA ARG A 183 -13.03 -5.44 -3.68
C ARG A 183 -11.97 -5.79 -2.63
N ALA A 184 -10.76 -6.18 -3.03
CA ALA A 184 -9.67 -6.45 -2.07
C ALA A 184 -9.32 -5.19 -1.27
N GLY A 185 -9.32 -4.01 -1.90
CA GLY A 185 -9.07 -2.73 -1.23
C GLY A 185 -10.16 -2.33 -0.22
N PHE A 186 -11.40 -2.74 -0.45
CA PHE A 186 -12.50 -2.57 0.52
C PHE A 186 -12.36 -3.55 1.68
N LEU A 187 -12.14 -4.84 1.38
CA LEU A 187 -11.93 -5.89 2.40
C LEU A 187 -10.76 -5.53 3.32
N TRP A 188 -9.67 -4.99 2.76
CA TRP A 188 -8.54 -4.50 3.56
C TRP A 188 -8.95 -3.40 4.54
N ALA A 189 -9.78 -2.44 4.12
CA ALA A 189 -10.28 -1.36 4.97
C ALA A 189 -11.12 -1.90 6.15
N ALA A 190 -11.95 -2.91 5.90
CA ALA A 190 -12.75 -3.56 6.93
C ALA A 190 -11.87 -4.34 7.93
N LEU A 191 -10.87 -5.07 7.45
CA LEU A 191 -9.89 -5.74 8.30
C LEU A 191 -9.08 -4.75 9.14
N PHE A 192 -8.72 -3.59 8.59
CA PHE A 192 -8.05 -2.51 9.30
C PHE A 192 -8.91 -1.99 10.47
N LEU A 193 -10.21 -1.75 10.25
CA LEU A 193 -11.14 -1.39 11.32
C LEU A 193 -11.21 -2.45 12.42
N ASN A 194 -11.47 -3.71 12.05
CA ASN A 194 -11.62 -4.80 13.00
C ASN A 194 -10.34 -4.99 13.85
N LYS A 195 -9.18 -4.81 13.22
CA LYS A 195 -7.90 -4.90 13.92
C LYS A 195 -7.66 -3.74 14.89
N HIS A 196 -7.87 -2.50 14.47
CA HIS A 196 -7.56 -1.33 15.30
C HIS A 196 -8.58 -1.09 16.42
N LEU A 197 -9.83 -1.53 16.23
CA LEU A 197 -10.89 -1.41 17.23
C LEU A 197 -11.03 -2.66 18.11
N GLN A 198 -10.17 -3.67 17.91
CA GLN A 198 -10.12 -4.91 18.70
C GLN A 198 -11.48 -5.60 18.81
N GLY A 199 -12.17 -5.77 17.67
CA GLY A 199 -13.49 -6.39 17.62
C GLY A 199 -13.99 -6.63 16.20
N GLU A 200 -15.07 -7.38 16.08
CA GLU A 200 -15.78 -7.61 14.81
C GLU A 200 -16.76 -6.46 14.55
N VAL A 201 -16.21 -5.28 14.25
CA VAL A 201 -17.01 -4.07 14.01
C VAL A 201 -17.69 -4.12 12.65
N VAL A 202 -17.02 -4.68 11.65
CA VAL A 202 -17.61 -5.08 10.38
C VAL A 202 -17.84 -6.60 10.43
N PRO A 203 -19.10 -7.06 10.40
CA PRO A 203 -19.45 -8.47 10.51
C PRO A 203 -18.81 -9.36 9.45
N ASN A 204 -18.31 -10.52 9.85
CA ASN A 204 -17.60 -11.45 8.98
C ASN A 204 -18.54 -12.08 7.94
N ASP A 205 -19.82 -12.27 8.25
CA ASP A 205 -20.83 -12.72 7.28
C ASP A 205 -20.93 -11.79 6.07
N VAL A 206 -20.91 -10.47 6.29
CA VAL A 206 -20.87 -9.46 5.20
C VAL A 206 -19.58 -9.56 4.40
N LEU A 207 -18.44 -9.72 5.08
CA LEU A 207 -17.13 -9.78 4.41
C LEU A 207 -16.95 -11.06 3.61
N MET A 208 -17.43 -12.21 4.11
CA MET A 208 -17.30 -13.49 3.43
C MET A 208 -18.08 -13.52 2.11
N LEU A 209 -19.23 -12.84 2.00
CA LEU A 209 -19.93 -12.70 0.71
C LEU A 209 -19.06 -12.00 -0.35
N ILE A 210 -18.26 -11.02 0.06
CA ILE A 210 -17.34 -10.32 -0.84
C ILE A 210 -16.13 -11.20 -1.16
N VAL A 211 -15.62 -11.97 -0.20
CA VAL A 211 -14.56 -12.96 -0.40
C VAL A 211 -14.99 -14.01 -1.43
N ASP A 212 -16.21 -14.54 -1.31
CA ASP A 212 -16.77 -15.52 -2.23
C ASP A 212 -16.86 -14.96 -3.65
N ALA A 213 -17.31 -13.71 -3.80
CA ALA A 213 -17.34 -13.02 -5.08
C ALA A 213 -15.95 -12.84 -5.69
N VAL A 214 -14.94 -12.49 -4.88
CA VAL A 214 -13.54 -12.39 -5.31
C VAL A 214 -13.02 -13.75 -5.80
N LEU A 215 -13.24 -14.82 -5.04
CA LEU A 215 -12.78 -16.18 -5.40
C LEU A 215 -13.47 -16.69 -6.67
N ALA A 216 -14.80 -16.54 -6.77
CA ALA A 216 -15.57 -16.93 -7.96
C ALA A 216 -15.09 -16.19 -9.23
N ALA A 217 -14.83 -14.88 -9.10
CA ALA A 217 -14.26 -14.09 -10.17
C ALA A 217 -12.84 -14.52 -10.55
N GLY A 218 -12.00 -14.84 -9.57
CA GLY A 218 -10.65 -15.35 -9.78
C GLY A 218 -10.65 -16.65 -10.58
N ARG A 219 -11.50 -17.61 -10.21
CA ARG A 219 -11.68 -18.88 -10.93
C ARG A 219 -12.14 -18.65 -12.37
N THR A 220 -13.09 -17.75 -12.56
CA THR A 220 -13.60 -17.38 -13.89
C THR A 220 -12.51 -16.73 -14.74
N GLY A 221 -11.73 -15.80 -14.19
CA GLY A 221 -10.66 -15.11 -14.91
C GLY A 221 -9.45 -15.99 -15.24
N ALA A 222 -9.34 -17.14 -14.59
CA ALA A 222 -8.34 -18.18 -14.79
C ALA A 222 -8.76 -19.28 -15.77
N SER A 223 -9.99 -19.27 -16.30
CA SER A 223 -10.54 -20.38 -17.10
C SER A 223 -9.70 -20.76 -18.32
N ASP A 224 -8.96 -19.81 -18.89
CA ASP A 224 -8.08 -19.94 -20.05
C ASP A 224 -6.58 -20.00 -19.68
N LEU A 225 -6.24 -20.12 -18.39
CA LEU A 225 -4.86 -20.15 -17.90
C LEU A 225 -4.58 -21.44 -17.11
N PRO A 226 -4.19 -22.54 -17.80
CA PRO A 226 -3.86 -23.79 -17.14
C PRO A 226 -2.78 -23.60 -16.08
N GLY A 227 -3.02 -24.11 -14.86
CA GLY A 227 -2.05 -24.10 -13.76
C GLY A 227 -2.07 -22.86 -12.88
N CYS A 228 -2.95 -21.89 -13.11
CA CYS A 228 -3.19 -20.77 -12.21
C CYS A 228 -4.66 -20.79 -11.76
N PRO A 229 -4.99 -21.16 -10.50
CA PRO A 229 -6.39 -21.29 -10.07
C PRO A 229 -7.19 -19.99 -10.03
N LEU A 230 -6.54 -18.87 -9.71
CA LEU A 230 -7.17 -17.55 -9.61
C LEU A 230 -6.43 -16.55 -10.48
N MET A 231 -7.16 -15.84 -11.35
CA MET A 231 -6.61 -14.79 -12.18
C MET A 231 -7.60 -13.64 -12.35
N TYR A 232 -7.07 -12.41 -12.37
CA TYR A 232 -7.87 -11.18 -12.44
C TYR A 232 -7.34 -10.25 -13.53
N ARG A 233 -8.18 -9.32 -13.98
CA ARG A 233 -7.79 -8.28 -14.94
C ARG A 233 -8.11 -6.90 -14.37
N TRP A 234 -7.19 -5.97 -14.54
CA TRP A 234 -7.41 -4.53 -14.33
C TRP A 234 -7.06 -3.82 -15.64
N HIS A 235 -7.99 -3.02 -16.17
CA HIS A 235 -7.94 -2.46 -17.53
C HIS A 235 -7.49 -3.48 -18.61
N GLY A 236 -8.04 -4.69 -18.55
CA GLY A 236 -7.74 -5.78 -19.48
C GLY A 236 -6.42 -6.52 -19.23
N THR A 237 -5.56 -6.03 -18.34
CA THR A 237 -4.23 -6.61 -18.07
C THR A 237 -4.23 -7.50 -16.82
N ARG A 238 -3.56 -8.65 -16.91
CA ARG A 238 -3.39 -9.62 -15.82
C ARG A 238 -2.20 -9.27 -14.93
N TYR A 239 -2.35 -8.29 -14.04
CA TYR A 239 -1.26 -7.84 -13.17
C TYR A 239 -0.92 -8.85 -12.07
N TRP A 240 0.35 -8.89 -11.68
CA TRP A 240 0.86 -9.76 -10.62
C TRP A 240 1.17 -9.04 -9.31
N GLY A 241 1.52 -7.75 -9.35
CA GLY A 241 1.99 -7.01 -8.17
C GLY A 241 0.90 -6.61 -7.16
N ALA A 242 1.28 -5.90 -6.09
CA ALA A 242 0.37 -5.64 -4.96
C ALA A 242 -0.72 -4.59 -5.25
N ALA A 243 -0.42 -3.60 -6.09
CA ALA A 243 -1.34 -2.50 -6.33
C ALA A 243 -2.60 -2.97 -7.07
N ASN A 244 -2.42 -3.50 -8.29
CA ASN A 244 -3.51 -3.84 -9.20
C ASN A 244 -3.61 -5.33 -9.56
N GLY A 245 -2.85 -6.19 -8.88
CA GLY A 245 -2.61 -7.57 -9.31
C GLY A 245 -2.80 -8.64 -8.24
N LEU A 246 -2.37 -9.86 -8.61
CA LEU A 246 -2.52 -11.06 -7.79
C LEU A 246 -1.97 -10.91 -6.39
N ALA A 247 -0.76 -10.38 -6.21
CA ALA A 247 -0.13 -10.31 -4.90
C ALA A 247 -1.02 -9.57 -3.90
N GLY A 248 -1.65 -8.45 -4.30
CA GLY A 248 -2.49 -7.68 -3.39
C GLY A 248 -3.82 -8.33 -3.07
N ILE A 249 -4.43 -8.97 -4.07
CA ILE A 249 -5.68 -9.71 -3.88
C ILE A 249 -5.44 -10.90 -2.94
N LEU A 250 -4.41 -11.70 -3.21
CA LEU A 250 -4.05 -12.87 -2.42
C LEU A 250 -3.61 -12.45 -1.01
N HIS A 251 -2.86 -11.34 -0.87
CA HIS A 251 -2.49 -10.81 0.44
C HIS A 251 -3.71 -10.59 1.33
N VAL A 252 -4.76 -9.96 0.78
CA VAL A 252 -6.01 -9.71 1.51
C VAL A 252 -6.74 -11.02 1.83
N LEU A 253 -6.85 -11.94 0.86
CA LEU A 253 -7.50 -13.25 1.07
C LEU A 253 -6.84 -14.07 2.20
N LEU A 254 -5.53 -13.95 2.39
CA LEU A 254 -4.78 -14.60 3.47
C LEU A 254 -5.16 -14.12 4.89
N HIS A 255 -6.02 -13.10 5.02
CA HIS A 255 -6.56 -12.67 6.31
C HIS A 255 -7.92 -13.28 6.66
N PHE A 256 -8.53 -14.02 5.73
CA PHE A 256 -9.86 -14.61 5.93
C PHE A 256 -9.79 -16.11 6.22
N PRO A 257 -10.78 -16.65 6.96
CA PRO A 257 -10.90 -18.08 7.19
C PRO A 257 -11.45 -18.78 5.92
N LEU A 258 -10.56 -19.13 5.01
CA LEU A 258 -10.90 -19.80 3.76
C LEU A 258 -11.21 -21.29 3.96
N SER A 259 -12.12 -21.84 3.16
CA SER A 259 -12.31 -23.29 3.08
C SER A 259 -11.06 -24.00 2.56
N GLU A 260 -10.95 -25.32 2.74
CA GLU A 260 -9.80 -26.08 2.24
C GLU A 260 -9.60 -25.92 0.72
N GLY A 261 -10.70 -25.90 -0.05
CA GLY A 261 -10.68 -25.69 -1.49
C GLY A 261 -10.22 -24.28 -1.86
N ASP A 262 -10.80 -23.25 -1.22
CA ASP A 262 -10.43 -21.85 -1.47
C ASP A 262 -8.97 -21.55 -1.08
N ALA A 263 -8.51 -22.11 0.05
CA ALA A 263 -7.12 -22.05 0.47
C ALA A 263 -6.20 -22.80 -0.52
N GLY A 264 -6.68 -23.91 -1.10
CA GLY A 264 -6.02 -24.63 -2.19
C GLY A 264 -5.80 -23.74 -3.41
N ASP A 265 -6.82 -22.99 -3.83
CA ASP A 265 -6.75 -22.07 -4.96
C ASP A 265 -5.76 -20.93 -4.69
N VAL A 266 -5.82 -20.30 -3.51
CA VAL A 266 -4.88 -19.24 -3.10
C VAL A 266 -3.43 -19.76 -3.11
N LYS A 267 -3.18 -20.94 -2.52
CA LYS A 267 -1.84 -21.56 -2.52
C LYS A 267 -1.38 -21.92 -3.93
N GLY A 268 -2.27 -22.46 -4.77
CA GLY A 268 -1.97 -22.80 -6.15
C GLY A 268 -1.59 -21.57 -6.98
N THR A 269 -2.28 -20.44 -6.80
CA THR A 269 -1.93 -19.18 -7.49
C THR A 269 -0.59 -18.63 -7.00
N LEU A 270 -0.30 -18.66 -5.70
CA LEU A 270 1.02 -18.27 -5.19
C LEU A 270 2.14 -19.14 -5.80
N ARG A 271 1.95 -20.46 -5.85
CA ARG A 271 2.89 -21.39 -6.48
C ARG A 271 3.06 -21.11 -7.97
N HIS A 272 1.97 -20.79 -8.67
CA HIS A 272 2.03 -20.37 -10.08
C HIS A 272 2.96 -19.15 -10.26
N MET A 273 2.79 -18.11 -9.44
CA MET A 273 3.66 -16.92 -9.50
C MET A 273 5.12 -17.26 -9.17
N MET A 274 5.35 -18.10 -8.17
CA MET A 274 6.69 -18.56 -7.77
C MET A 274 7.40 -19.33 -8.89
N CYS A 275 6.70 -20.25 -9.57
CA CYS A 275 7.25 -21.05 -10.65
C CYS A 275 7.55 -20.25 -11.92
N ASN A 276 6.85 -19.14 -12.13
CA ASN A 276 6.93 -18.33 -13.34
C ASN A 276 7.65 -16.97 -13.12
N ARG A 277 8.51 -16.89 -12.09
CA ARG A 277 9.44 -15.78 -11.90
C ARG A 277 10.52 -15.75 -13.01
N PHE A 278 11.18 -14.61 -13.18
CA PHE A 278 12.29 -14.49 -14.13
C PHE A 278 13.44 -15.42 -13.73
N PRO A 279 13.91 -16.31 -14.65
CA PRO A 279 14.81 -17.41 -14.29
C PRO A 279 16.21 -16.93 -13.86
N HIS A 280 16.67 -15.79 -14.35
CA HIS A 280 18.02 -15.28 -14.06
C HIS A 280 18.09 -14.37 -12.84
N SER A 281 17.12 -13.44 -12.71
CA SER A 281 17.13 -12.49 -11.60
C SER A 281 16.38 -12.98 -10.37
N GLY A 282 15.45 -13.94 -10.53
CA GLY A 282 14.48 -14.33 -9.50
C GLY A 282 13.37 -13.29 -9.27
N ASN A 283 13.37 -12.17 -10.00
CA ASN A 283 12.34 -11.14 -9.89
C ASN A 283 11.02 -11.61 -10.52
N TYR A 284 9.93 -10.89 -10.28
CA TYR A 284 8.60 -11.23 -10.76
C TYR A 284 8.15 -10.29 -11.87
N PRO A 285 7.47 -10.79 -12.91
CA PRO A 285 6.90 -9.96 -13.96
C PRO A 285 5.82 -9.05 -13.38
N SER A 286 5.60 -7.89 -14.02
CA SER A 286 4.53 -6.98 -13.59
C SER A 286 3.15 -7.51 -13.93
N SER A 287 3.04 -8.30 -14.99
CA SER A 287 1.83 -8.92 -15.50
C SER A 287 2.11 -10.22 -16.26
N GLU A 288 1.08 -11.03 -16.44
CA GLU A 288 1.13 -12.30 -17.17
C GLU A 288 1.79 -12.15 -18.55
N GLY A 289 2.78 -13.00 -18.84
CA GLY A 289 3.50 -13.00 -20.12
C GLY A 289 4.41 -11.80 -20.38
N ASN A 290 4.59 -10.88 -19.42
CA ASN A 290 5.47 -9.72 -19.60
C ASN A 290 6.95 -10.09 -19.46
N PRO A 291 7.78 -9.96 -20.52
CA PRO A 291 9.19 -10.35 -20.47
C PRO A 291 10.11 -9.28 -19.84
N ARG A 292 9.58 -8.10 -19.47
CA ARG A 292 10.39 -6.96 -19.02
C ARG A 292 10.77 -7.06 -17.54
N ASP A 293 11.96 -7.60 -17.28
CA ASP A 293 12.55 -7.66 -15.94
C ASP A 293 13.20 -6.32 -15.51
N LYS A 294 12.35 -5.39 -15.07
CA LYS A 294 12.78 -4.03 -14.69
C LYS A 294 12.30 -3.55 -13.33
N LEU A 295 11.13 -4.00 -12.89
CA LEU A 295 10.45 -3.41 -11.73
C LEU A 295 10.73 -4.25 -10.47
N VAL A 296 11.34 -3.62 -9.47
CA VAL A 296 11.56 -4.19 -8.13
C VAL A 296 10.89 -3.24 -7.13
N GLN A 297 9.57 -3.35 -7.05
CA GLN A 297 8.70 -2.37 -6.38
C GLN A 297 7.56 -3.08 -5.65
N TRP A 298 6.91 -2.39 -4.71
CA TRP A 298 5.69 -2.91 -4.07
C TRP A 298 4.54 -2.96 -5.06
N SER A 299 4.42 -1.97 -5.94
CA SER A 299 3.40 -1.98 -6.99
C SER A 299 3.57 -3.18 -7.93
N HIS A 300 4.81 -3.46 -8.36
CA HIS A 300 5.18 -4.52 -9.29
C HIS A 300 6.57 -5.12 -9.00
N GLY A 301 6.64 -6.44 -8.85
CA GLY A 301 7.90 -7.20 -8.74
C GLY A 301 8.17 -7.76 -7.35
N ALA A 302 9.44 -8.05 -7.07
CA ALA A 302 9.84 -8.86 -5.92
C ALA A 302 9.45 -8.31 -4.55
N THR A 303 9.38 -6.99 -4.35
CA THR A 303 8.98 -6.41 -3.04
C THR A 303 7.57 -6.85 -2.66
N SER A 304 6.63 -6.76 -3.61
CA SER A 304 5.24 -7.22 -3.40
C SER A 304 5.18 -8.69 -3.00
N MET A 305 5.98 -9.52 -3.67
CA MET A 305 6.02 -10.96 -3.44
C MET A 305 6.67 -11.31 -2.11
N ALA A 306 7.77 -10.66 -1.73
CA ALA A 306 8.42 -10.88 -0.44
C ALA A 306 7.44 -10.67 0.73
N ILE A 307 6.67 -9.58 0.70
CA ILE A 307 5.71 -9.25 1.76
C ILE A 307 4.51 -10.22 1.74
N THR A 308 3.99 -10.54 0.55
CA THR A 308 2.83 -11.43 0.40
C THR A 308 3.16 -12.87 0.77
N LEU A 309 4.31 -13.39 0.34
CA LEU A 309 4.78 -14.73 0.68
C LEU A 309 5.15 -14.84 2.16
N ALA A 310 5.65 -13.76 2.78
CA ALA A 310 5.84 -13.73 4.23
C ALA A 310 4.50 -13.89 4.98
N LYS A 311 3.44 -13.21 4.53
CA LYS A 311 2.08 -13.42 5.07
C LYS A 311 1.59 -14.85 4.80
N ALA A 312 1.79 -15.39 3.60
CA ALA A 312 1.40 -16.76 3.27
C ALA A 312 2.11 -17.79 4.16
N SER A 313 3.40 -17.62 4.45
CA SER A 313 4.15 -18.49 5.36
C SER A 313 3.62 -18.45 6.80
N GLN A 314 3.11 -17.31 7.28
CA GLN A 314 2.49 -17.22 8.60
C GLN A 314 1.15 -17.97 8.66
N VAL A 315 0.38 -17.95 7.58
CA VAL A 315 -0.94 -18.60 7.49
C VAL A 315 -0.78 -20.10 7.23
N TYR A 316 0.23 -20.49 6.45
CA TYR A 316 0.51 -21.86 6.04
C TYR A 316 1.91 -22.32 6.52
N PRO A 317 2.13 -22.48 7.84
CA PRO A 317 3.46 -22.75 8.38
C PRO A 317 4.06 -24.10 7.95
N ASN A 318 3.23 -25.04 7.48
CA ASN A 318 3.66 -26.34 6.98
C ASN A 318 4.16 -26.30 5.51
N ASP A 319 3.70 -25.31 4.73
CA ASP A 319 4.11 -25.08 3.34
C ASP A 319 5.38 -24.21 3.33
N ARG A 320 6.53 -24.80 3.70
CA ARG A 320 7.80 -24.08 3.90
C ARG A 320 8.28 -23.35 2.65
N GLU A 321 7.86 -23.77 1.47
CA GLU A 321 8.22 -23.13 0.20
C GLU A 321 7.85 -21.65 0.16
N PHE A 322 6.80 -21.23 0.87
CA PHE A 322 6.43 -19.81 0.93
C PHE A 322 7.44 -18.99 1.73
N ARG A 323 8.02 -19.57 2.80
CA ARG A 323 9.08 -18.93 3.58
C ARG A 323 10.32 -18.74 2.72
N ASP A 324 10.73 -19.80 2.03
CA ASP A 324 11.94 -19.80 1.22
C ASP A 324 11.80 -18.84 0.02
N ALA A 325 10.64 -18.84 -0.65
CA ALA A 325 10.37 -17.92 -1.74
C ALA A 325 10.28 -16.45 -1.28
N ALA A 326 9.78 -16.18 -0.07
CA ALA A 326 9.80 -14.84 0.50
C ALA A 326 11.23 -14.33 0.70
N ILE A 327 12.12 -15.20 1.20
CA ILE A 327 13.55 -14.89 1.40
C ILE A 327 14.23 -14.65 0.05
N GLU A 328 14.00 -15.51 -0.93
CA GLU A 328 14.54 -15.35 -2.28
C GLU A 328 14.08 -14.05 -2.93
N ALA A 329 12.82 -13.67 -2.79
CA ALA A 329 12.32 -12.36 -3.23
C ALA A 329 13.03 -11.21 -2.48
N GLY A 330 13.30 -11.38 -1.19
CA GLY A 330 14.12 -10.45 -0.40
C GLY A 330 15.54 -10.27 -0.93
N GLU A 331 16.18 -11.33 -1.43
CA GLU A 331 17.50 -11.24 -2.07
C GLU A 331 17.46 -10.42 -3.36
N VAL A 332 16.38 -10.52 -4.14
CA VAL A 332 16.18 -9.65 -5.31
C VAL A 332 16.07 -8.20 -4.90
N VAL A 333 15.28 -7.90 -3.85
CA VAL A 333 15.15 -6.53 -3.32
C VAL A 333 16.49 -6.04 -2.78
N TRP A 334 17.30 -6.89 -2.14
CA TRP A 334 18.63 -6.50 -1.66
C TRP A 334 19.56 -6.09 -2.80
N LYS A 335 19.57 -6.86 -3.89
CA LYS A 335 20.45 -6.60 -5.04
C LYS A 335 19.99 -5.41 -5.89
N ASN A 336 18.68 -5.23 -6.04
CA ASN A 336 18.12 -4.34 -7.07
C ASN A 336 17.06 -3.35 -6.56
N GLY A 337 16.80 -3.30 -5.25
CA GLY A 337 15.73 -2.49 -4.65
C GLY A 337 16.10 -1.04 -4.32
N LEU A 338 17.37 -0.63 -4.48
CA LEU A 338 17.76 0.78 -4.42
C LEU A 338 17.42 1.45 -5.75
N VAL A 339 16.19 1.97 -5.85
CA VAL A 339 15.62 2.61 -7.03
C VAL A 339 15.70 4.14 -6.97
N LYS A 340 15.36 4.83 -8.06
CA LYS A 340 15.43 6.31 -8.16
C LYS A 340 14.28 7.05 -7.46
N LYS A 341 13.25 6.34 -6.98
CA LYS A 341 12.06 6.93 -6.32
C LYS A 341 12.12 6.74 -4.80
N VAL A 342 11.45 7.64 -4.06
CA VAL A 342 11.47 7.63 -2.58
C VAL A 342 10.28 6.91 -1.94
N GLY A 343 9.07 7.01 -2.53
CA GLY A 343 7.80 6.63 -1.89
C GLY A 343 7.57 5.14 -1.60
N LEU A 344 6.38 4.82 -1.08
CA LEU A 344 5.98 3.46 -0.72
C LEU A 344 5.64 2.58 -1.92
N ALA A 345 5.01 3.13 -2.97
CA ALA A 345 4.53 2.32 -4.08
C ALA A 345 5.67 1.73 -4.91
N ASP A 346 6.60 2.62 -5.28
CA ASP A 346 7.61 2.35 -6.32
C ASP A 346 9.03 2.68 -5.88
N GLY A 347 9.20 3.09 -4.63
CA GLY A 347 10.44 3.68 -4.11
C GLY A 347 11.16 2.84 -3.08
N ILE A 348 12.30 3.36 -2.65
CA ILE A 348 13.15 2.70 -1.64
C ILE A 348 12.37 2.55 -0.32
N ALA A 349 11.46 3.46 0.02
CA ALA A 349 10.72 3.35 1.28
C ALA A 349 9.86 2.09 1.29
N GLY A 350 9.12 1.84 0.21
CA GLY A 350 8.34 0.62 0.03
C GLY A 350 9.21 -0.64 0.02
N ASN A 351 10.32 -0.61 -0.71
CA ASN A 351 11.25 -1.73 -0.79
C ASN A 351 11.86 -2.09 0.56
N THR A 352 12.04 -1.12 1.46
CA THR A 352 12.54 -1.36 2.82
C THR A 352 11.60 -2.28 3.63
N TYR A 353 10.29 -2.20 3.40
CA TYR A 353 9.32 -3.05 4.10
C TYR A 353 9.40 -4.53 3.72
N ALA A 354 10.01 -4.91 2.59
CA ALA A 354 10.31 -6.31 2.32
C ALA A 354 11.22 -6.89 3.41
N PHE A 355 12.28 -6.15 3.79
CA PHE A 355 13.18 -6.57 4.85
C PHE A 355 12.54 -6.50 6.23
N LEU A 356 11.71 -5.49 6.50
CA LEU A 356 10.97 -5.43 7.76
C LEU A 356 10.01 -6.63 7.90
N SER A 357 9.35 -7.03 6.82
CA SER A 357 8.48 -8.22 6.77
C SER A 357 9.26 -9.51 6.99
N LEU A 358 10.41 -9.66 6.33
CA LEU A 358 11.30 -10.79 6.53
C LEU A 358 11.90 -10.83 7.93
N TYR A 359 12.19 -9.69 8.54
CA TYR A 359 12.64 -9.62 9.93
C TYR A 359 11.55 -10.12 10.88
N ARG A 360 10.30 -9.69 10.70
CA ARG A 360 9.17 -10.18 11.51
C ARG A 360 8.88 -11.66 11.28
N LEU A 361 9.06 -12.16 10.06
CA LEU A 361 8.86 -13.57 9.72
C LEU A 361 9.94 -14.48 10.30
N THR A 362 11.21 -14.10 10.17
CA THR A 362 12.35 -14.98 10.45
C THR A 362 12.99 -14.74 11.81
N GLY A 363 12.86 -13.53 12.38
CA GLY A 363 13.59 -13.09 13.56
C GLY A 363 15.08 -12.82 13.30
N GLU A 364 15.58 -13.03 12.07
CA GLU A 364 17.00 -12.93 11.75
C GLU A 364 17.44 -11.47 11.62
N THR A 365 18.48 -11.09 12.37
CA THR A 365 18.95 -9.70 12.45
C THR A 365 19.46 -9.14 11.13
N ILE A 366 19.89 -10.00 10.19
CA ILE A 366 20.34 -9.56 8.85
C ILE A 366 19.27 -8.72 8.13
N TYR A 367 17.99 -9.10 8.23
CA TYR A 367 16.91 -8.35 7.58
C TYR A 367 16.67 -6.99 8.25
N LYS A 368 16.83 -6.92 9.57
CA LYS A 368 16.79 -5.64 10.30
C LYS A 368 17.92 -4.72 9.85
N GLU A 369 19.14 -5.24 9.67
CA GLU A 369 20.27 -4.44 9.20
C GLU A 369 20.12 -4.01 7.74
N ARG A 370 19.56 -4.87 6.87
CA ARG A 370 19.21 -4.49 5.48
C ARG A 370 18.15 -3.39 5.43
N ALA A 371 17.12 -3.48 6.27
CA ALA A 371 16.11 -2.42 6.40
C ALA A 371 16.76 -1.09 6.83
N LYS A 372 17.67 -1.15 7.83
CA LYS A 372 18.42 0.00 8.31
C LYS A 372 19.31 0.61 7.24
N ALA A 373 19.98 -0.20 6.43
CA ALA A 373 20.80 0.25 5.32
C ALA A 373 19.98 1.02 4.28
N PHE A 374 18.83 0.49 3.86
CA PHE A 374 17.93 1.16 2.91
C PHE A 374 17.37 2.47 3.48
N ALA A 375 16.91 2.45 4.74
CA ALA A 375 16.40 3.65 5.42
C ALA A 375 17.49 4.74 5.59
N SER A 376 18.73 4.34 5.86
CA SER A 376 19.89 5.26 5.97
C SER A 376 20.30 5.81 4.61
N PHE A 377 20.29 4.98 3.56
CA PHE A 377 20.53 5.44 2.19
C PHE A 377 19.51 6.51 1.78
N LEU A 378 18.22 6.28 2.06
CA LEU A 378 17.16 7.28 1.86
C LEU A 378 17.43 8.58 2.62
N TYR A 379 17.86 8.51 3.88
CA TYR A 379 18.16 9.68 4.68
C TYR A 379 19.22 10.58 4.03
N HIS A 380 20.29 9.98 3.52
CA HIS A 380 21.38 10.72 2.87
C HIS A 380 21.04 11.22 1.46
N ASN A 381 20.18 10.51 0.72
CA ASN A 381 19.97 10.77 -0.70
C ASN A 381 18.58 11.36 -1.04
N LYS A 382 17.66 11.52 -0.08
CA LYS A 382 16.26 11.92 -0.37
C LYS A 382 16.14 13.22 -1.17
N ARG A 383 17.02 14.20 -0.96
CA ARG A 383 16.94 15.51 -1.65
C ARG A 383 17.22 15.36 -3.14
N LYS A 384 18.27 14.63 -3.47
CA LYS A 384 18.62 14.25 -4.84
C LYS A 384 17.54 13.38 -5.50
N LEU A 385 17.07 12.35 -4.79
CA LEU A 385 16.06 11.41 -5.32
C LEU A 385 14.69 12.05 -5.52
N ALA A 386 14.30 12.98 -4.65
CA ALA A 386 13.05 13.73 -4.77
C ALA A 386 13.15 14.91 -5.76
N GLY A 387 14.21 15.00 -6.57
CA GLY A 387 14.35 16.08 -7.57
C GLY A 387 14.51 17.48 -6.99
N ILE A 388 14.61 17.61 -5.66
CA ILE A 388 14.62 18.90 -4.93
C ILE A 388 15.89 19.70 -5.26
N GLU A 389 16.99 19.04 -5.63
CA GLU A 389 18.29 19.67 -5.94
C GLU A 389 18.39 20.26 -7.35
N HIS A 390 17.47 19.93 -8.27
CA HIS A 390 17.58 20.32 -9.69
C HIS A 390 16.45 21.23 -10.18
N GLY A 391 15.65 21.79 -9.28
CA GLY A 391 14.56 22.72 -9.63
C GLY A 391 13.38 22.08 -10.39
N GLY A 392 13.50 20.83 -10.83
CA GLY A 392 12.42 20.00 -11.36
C GLY A 392 11.65 19.36 -10.21
N GLY A 393 10.80 20.15 -9.55
CA GLY A 393 9.88 19.62 -8.56
C GLY A 393 9.03 18.52 -9.18
N PHE A 394 8.93 17.38 -8.49
CA PHE A 394 7.72 16.55 -8.59
C PHE A 394 6.51 17.48 -8.56
N GLY A 395 5.47 17.21 -9.37
CA GLY A 395 4.22 17.97 -9.29
C GLY A 395 3.88 18.20 -7.82
N ALA A 396 3.70 19.46 -7.43
CA ALA A 396 3.97 19.93 -6.07
C ALA A 396 3.23 19.16 -4.95
N ASP A 397 2.14 18.47 -5.29
CA ASP A 397 1.37 17.61 -4.39
C ASP A 397 1.85 16.14 -4.34
N ASP A 398 2.15 15.48 -5.48
CA ASP A 398 2.54 14.06 -5.52
C ASP A 398 3.87 13.79 -4.79
N GLY A 399 4.79 14.78 -4.82
CA GLY A 399 6.10 14.69 -4.16
C GLY A 399 6.03 14.57 -2.63
N TYR A 400 4.90 14.92 -2.02
CA TYR A 400 4.66 14.82 -0.57
C TYR A 400 3.58 13.79 -0.19
N SER A 401 2.98 13.13 -1.17
CA SER A 401 1.99 12.07 -0.92
C SER A 401 2.55 10.87 -0.15
N LEU A 402 1.65 10.04 0.40
CA LEU A 402 2.03 8.86 1.17
C LEU A 402 2.66 7.78 0.29
N PHE A 403 2.07 7.49 -0.88
CA PHE A 403 2.52 6.37 -1.70
C PHE A 403 3.59 6.73 -2.75
N GLN A 404 3.60 7.96 -3.26
CA GLN A 404 4.60 8.38 -4.25
C GLN A 404 5.70 9.27 -3.65
N GLY A 405 5.37 10.00 -2.58
CA GLY A 405 6.18 11.07 -2.04
C GLY A 405 6.86 10.80 -0.70
N LEU A 406 7.21 11.91 -0.04
CA LEU A 406 8.01 11.93 1.19
C LEU A 406 7.24 11.56 2.47
N ALA A 407 5.90 11.60 2.46
CA ALA A 407 5.12 11.14 3.61
C ALA A 407 5.32 9.64 3.88
N GLY A 408 5.45 8.83 2.82
CA GLY A 408 5.82 7.42 2.92
C GLY A 408 7.17 7.19 3.58
N THR A 409 8.16 8.00 3.21
CA THR A 409 9.51 7.97 3.83
C THR A 409 9.45 8.34 5.32
N ALA A 410 8.61 9.32 5.70
CA ALA A 410 8.42 9.66 7.10
C ALA A 410 7.81 8.50 7.89
N CYS A 411 6.78 7.85 7.35
CA CYS A 411 6.15 6.67 7.96
C CYS A 411 7.16 5.53 8.15
N LEU A 412 7.98 5.24 7.14
CA LEU A 412 9.06 4.24 7.26
C LEU A 412 10.00 4.58 8.42
N TRP A 413 10.44 5.82 8.56
CA TRP A 413 11.38 6.18 9.63
C TRP A 413 10.77 6.11 11.03
N PHE A 414 9.47 6.38 11.18
CA PHE A 414 8.76 6.07 12.42
C PHE A 414 8.75 4.56 12.69
N ASP A 415 8.52 3.74 11.66
CA ASP A 415 8.54 2.28 11.78
C ASP A 415 9.92 1.69 12.09
N MET A 416 11.00 2.37 11.70
CA MET A 416 12.37 1.98 12.05
C MET A 416 12.67 2.09 13.55
N LEU A 417 11.84 2.81 14.33
CA LEU A 417 11.97 2.89 15.80
C LEU A 417 11.63 1.57 16.48
N ALA A 418 10.67 0.81 15.91
CA ALA A 418 10.27 -0.49 16.40
C ALA A 418 10.09 -1.48 15.23
N PRO A 419 11.19 -1.95 14.60
CA PRO A 419 11.11 -2.77 13.38
C PRO A 419 10.24 -4.03 13.52
N HIS A 420 10.17 -4.62 14.71
CA HIS A 420 9.34 -5.80 15.00
C HIS A 420 7.82 -5.50 15.01
N LYS A 421 7.41 -4.24 15.19
CA LYS A 421 6.02 -3.79 15.15
C LYS A 421 5.62 -3.15 13.82
N SER A 422 6.59 -2.93 12.94
CA SER A 422 6.35 -2.22 11.68
C SER A 422 5.34 -2.92 10.78
N LYS A 423 4.63 -2.14 9.95
CA LYS A 423 3.63 -2.61 8.99
C LYS A 423 3.65 -1.72 7.76
N PHE A 424 3.75 -2.30 6.57
CA PHE A 424 3.60 -1.53 5.33
C PHE A 424 2.23 -0.82 5.33
N PRO A 425 2.19 0.53 5.27
CA PRO A 425 0.94 1.29 5.30
C PRO A 425 -0.02 0.89 4.19
N GLY A 426 -1.28 0.56 4.53
CA GLY A 426 -2.28 0.21 3.52
C GLY A 426 -2.08 -1.16 2.85
N TYR A 427 -1.19 -2.00 3.39
CA TYR A 427 -0.96 -3.35 2.88
C TYR A 427 -0.87 -4.39 4.00
N GLU A 428 0.02 -4.21 4.97
CA GLU A 428 0.14 -5.14 6.09
C GLU A 428 -0.70 -4.69 7.27
N LEU A 429 -1.37 -5.64 7.92
CA LEU A 429 -2.18 -5.41 9.12
C LEU A 429 -1.40 -5.72 10.38
#